data_AF-A0A8I1N9Y1-F1
#
_entry.id   AF-A0A8I1N9Y1-F1
#
_cell.length_a   1.000
_cell.length_b   1.000
_cell.length_c   1.000
_cell.angle_alpha   90.00
_cell.angle_beta   90.00
_cell.angle_gamma   90.00
#
_symmetry.space_group_name_H-M   'P 1'
#
loop_
_entity.id
_entity.type
_entity.pdbx_description
1 polymer ?
#
loop_
_entity_poly.entity_id
_entity_poly.type
_entity_poly.pdbx_seq_one_letter_code
_entity_poly.pdbx_strand_id
1 'polypeptide(L)'
;MIHTNIQQNIWELPAGTVIRVRHDWYDHVGLLGDHPIVGERSVLAFSAKEQGFVEQAFHAFAQGRQVRVEGYPGLLPPAIVMHRARLKRGQAYSWVDFNCEHFVHYAHGLPMKSPQLRQWAFLGSVLSLLVFAARV
;
A
#
# COMPACT_ATOMS: atom_id res chain seq x y z
N MET A 1 -19.90 -1.47 20.90
CA MET A 1 -18.49 -1.04 21.02
C MET A 1 -17.60 -2.24 20.75
N ILE A 2 -17.18 -2.42 19.50
CA ILE A 2 -16.26 -3.49 19.12
C ILE A 2 -14.88 -2.85 19.11
N HIS A 3 -14.18 -2.91 20.25
CA HIS A 3 -12.75 -2.67 20.29
C HIS A 3 -12.08 -3.89 19.64
N THR A 4 -11.95 -3.86 18.31
CA THR A 4 -11.33 -4.94 17.56
C THR A 4 -9.85 -5.01 17.90
N ASN A 5 -9.44 -6.19 18.32
CA ASN A 5 -8.12 -6.67 18.73
C ASN A 5 -7.08 -6.60 17.58
N ILE A 6 -6.92 -5.44 16.94
CA ILE A 6 -5.98 -5.14 15.83
C ILE A 6 -5.30 -3.79 16.06
N GLN A 7 -5.30 -3.34 17.31
CA GLN A 7 -4.21 -2.54 17.85
C GLN A 7 -3.10 -3.51 18.31
N GLN A 8 -2.78 -4.54 17.50
CA GLN A 8 -1.47 -5.17 17.62
C GLN A 8 -0.49 -4.03 17.50
N ASN A 9 0.23 -3.79 18.58
CA ASN A 9 0.72 -2.47 18.92
C ASN A 9 1.54 -1.92 17.76
N ILE A 10 0.92 -1.09 16.91
CA ILE A 10 1.58 -0.65 15.69
C ILE A 10 2.85 0.11 16.02
N TRP A 11 3.02 0.58 17.26
CA TRP A 11 4.22 1.20 17.83
C TRP A 11 5.37 0.22 18.12
N GLU A 12 5.09 -1.06 18.39
CA GLU A 12 6.11 -2.11 18.58
C GLU A 12 6.70 -2.60 17.25
N LEU A 13 6.01 -2.37 16.13
CA LEU A 13 6.46 -2.78 14.82
C LEU A 13 7.58 -1.85 14.30
N PRO A 14 8.57 -2.36 13.53
CA PRO A 14 9.59 -1.51 12.94
C PRO A 14 9.00 -0.55 11.90
N ALA A 15 9.56 0.66 11.81
CA ALA A 15 9.24 1.59 10.72
C ALA A 15 9.61 0.95 9.38
N GLY A 16 8.73 1.04 8.38
CA GLY A 16 8.82 0.30 7.12
C GLY A 16 8.00 -0.98 7.11
N THR A 17 7.38 -1.38 8.22
CA THR A 17 6.40 -2.48 8.21
C THR A 17 5.27 -2.17 7.24
N VAL A 18 4.96 -3.12 6.37
CA VAL A 18 3.92 -3.01 5.36
C VAL A 18 2.56 -3.22 6.00
N ILE A 19 1.65 -2.32 5.70
CA ILE A 19 0.25 -2.40 6.10
C ILE A 19 -0.65 -2.27 4.87
N ARG A 20 -1.82 -2.89 4.94
CA ARG A 20 -2.81 -2.91 3.87
C ARG A 20 -4.19 -2.55 4.41
N VAL A 21 -4.92 -1.77 3.64
CA VAL A 21 -6.35 -1.52 3.85
C VAL A 21 -7.09 -1.80 2.54
N ARG A 22 -8.24 -2.48 2.64
CA ARG A 22 -9.12 -2.72 1.49
C ARG A 22 -9.89 -1.43 1.21
N HIS A 23 -9.67 -0.80 0.06
CA HIS A 23 -10.60 0.18 -0.48
C HIS A 23 -11.69 -0.54 -1.30
N ASP A 24 -12.73 0.19 -1.70
CA ASP A 24 -13.92 -0.42 -2.31
C ASP A 24 -13.59 -1.26 -3.56
N TRP A 25 -12.63 -0.82 -4.38
CA TRP A 25 -12.30 -1.43 -5.67
C TRP A 25 -10.85 -1.92 -5.80
N TYR A 26 -9.99 -1.62 -4.82
CA TYR A 26 -8.57 -2.00 -4.84
C TYR A 26 -8.00 -2.06 -3.41
N ASP A 27 -6.84 -2.67 -3.25
CA ASP A 27 -6.12 -2.64 -1.97
C ASP A 27 -5.13 -1.49 -1.94
N HIS A 28 -5.16 -0.69 -0.88
CA HIS A 28 -4.17 0.34 -0.65
C HIS A 28 -3.12 -0.14 0.36
N VAL A 29 -1.85 -0.09 -0.04
CA VAL A 29 -0.73 -0.46 0.82
C VAL A 29 0.12 0.75 1.18
N GLY A 30 0.70 0.70 2.37
CA GLY A 30 1.57 1.73 2.92
C GLY A 30 2.60 1.14 3.88
N LEU A 31 3.44 2.02 4.42
CA LEU A 31 4.52 1.70 5.34
C LEU A 31 4.27 2.42 6.66
N LEU A 32 4.36 1.72 7.79
CA LEU A 32 4.40 2.38 9.09
C LEU A 32 5.63 3.30 9.16
N GLY A 33 5.41 4.54 9.55
CA GLY A 33 6.46 5.54 9.67
C GLY A 33 7.27 5.44 10.95
N ASP A 34 8.24 6.34 11.06
CA ASP A 34 9.22 6.47 12.13
C ASP A 34 8.91 7.62 13.11
N HIS A 35 7.85 8.39 12.88
CA HIS A 35 7.45 9.51 13.73
C HIS A 35 5.92 9.65 13.82
N PRO A 36 5.39 10.37 14.81
CA PRO A 36 3.96 10.60 14.91
C PRO A 36 3.47 11.76 14.03
N ILE A 37 2.25 11.65 13.52
CA ILE A 37 1.48 12.74 12.89
C ILE A 37 0.13 12.82 13.61
N VAL A 38 -0.20 13.99 14.17
CA VAL A 38 -1.43 14.21 14.97
C VAL A 38 -1.55 13.19 16.13
N GLY A 39 -0.44 12.89 16.80
CA GLY A 39 -0.40 11.96 17.93
C GLY A 39 -0.53 10.47 17.57
N GLU A 40 -0.68 10.14 16.29
CA GLU A 40 -0.75 8.77 15.79
C GLU A 40 0.51 8.38 15.04
N ARG A 41 0.77 7.08 14.92
CA ARG A 41 1.91 6.60 14.12
C ARG A 41 1.70 7.04 12.66
N SER A 42 2.70 7.68 12.06
CA SER A 42 2.58 8.09 10.66
C SER A 42 2.54 6.87 9.74
N VAL A 43 2.00 7.06 8.54
CA VAL A 43 2.00 6.10 7.45
C VAL A 43 2.51 6.82 6.21
N LEU A 44 3.52 6.25 5.57
CA LEU A 44 4.01 6.67 4.27
C LEU A 44 3.34 5.82 3.22
N ALA A 45 2.66 6.45 2.26
CA ALA A 45 1.90 5.75 1.23
C ALA A 45 2.08 6.42 -0.14
N PHE A 46 1.80 5.66 -1.19
CA PHE A 46 1.69 6.19 -2.55
C PHE A 46 0.24 6.05 -2.98
N SER A 47 -0.47 7.17 -3.00
CA SER A 47 -1.93 7.21 -3.06
C SER A 47 -2.40 7.71 -4.42
N ALA A 48 -3.36 6.98 -5.01
CA ALA A 48 -4.04 7.42 -6.22
C ALA A 48 -4.86 8.70 -5.96
N LYS A 49 -5.47 8.82 -4.78
CA LYS A 49 -6.27 9.99 -4.39
C LYS A 49 -5.42 11.25 -4.25
N GLU A 50 -4.26 11.10 -3.62
CA GLU A 50 -3.30 12.22 -3.41
C GLU A 50 -2.34 12.39 -4.60
N GLN A 51 -2.57 11.64 -5.69
CA GLN A 51 -1.78 11.67 -6.93
C GLN A 51 -0.28 11.42 -6.75
N GLY A 52 0.15 10.73 -5.70
CA GLY A 52 1.56 10.42 -5.44
C GLY A 52 1.88 10.08 -4.00
N PHE A 53 3.08 10.42 -3.57
CA PHE A 53 3.56 10.19 -2.21
C PHE A 53 2.83 11.08 -1.20
N VAL A 54 2.38 10.47 -0.10
CA VAL A 54 1.79 11.15 1.05
C VAL A 54 2.33 10.54 2.35
N GLU A 55 2.49 11.39 3.35
CA GLU A 55 2.81 10.99 4.72
C GLU A 55 1.68 11.52 5.62
N GLN A 56 0.96 10.61 6.28
CA GLN A 56 -0.31 10.93 6.94
C GLN A 56 -0.48 10.16 8.25
N ALA A 57 -1.46 10.58 9.07
CA ALA A 57 -1.81 9.84 10.28
C ALA A 57 -2.38 8.45 9.96
N PHE A 58 -2.22 7.50 10.88
CA PHE A 58 -2.70 6.13 10.72
C PHE A 58 -4.21 6.08 10.45
N HIS A 59 -5.04 6.84 11.16
CA HIS A 59 -6.48 6.88 10.93
C HIS A 59 -6.83 7.39 9.54
N ALA A 60 -6.07 8.36 9.01
CA ALA A 60 -6.28 8.93 7.68
C ALA A 60 -5.98 7.89 6.59
N PHE A 61 -5.00 7.00 6.84
CA PHE A 61 -4.74 5.83 5.99
C PHE A 61 -5.84 4.78 6.13
N ALA A 62 -6.26 4.47 7.35
CA ALA A 62 -7.27 3.44 7.61
C ALA A 62 -8.66 3.83 7.08
N GLN A 63 -9.02 5.12 7.07
CA GLN A 63 -10.35 5.62 6.68
C GLN A 63 -11.51 4.91 7.39
N GLY A 64 -11.32 4.59 8.68
CA GLY A 64 -12.31 3.84 9.48
C GLY A 64 -12.43 2.35 9.12
N ARG A 65 -11.61 1.85 8.20
CA ARG A 65 -11.58 0.44 7.78
C ARG A 65 -10.51 -0.35 8.54
N GLN A 66 -10.65 -1.67 8.53
CA GLN A 66 -9.68 -2.58 9.14
C GLN A 66 -8.35 -2.58 8.38
N VAL A 67 -7.25 -2.32 9.09
CA VAL A 67 -5.89 -2.39 8.55
C VAL A 67 -5.28 -3.76 8.89
N ARG A 68 -4.67 -4.40 7.90
CA ARG A 68 -3.92 -5.65 8.04
C ARG A 68 -2.42 -5.36 8.04
N VAL A 69 -1.68 -5.98 8.95
CA VAL A 69 -0.22 -5.94 8.96
C VAL A 69 0.30 -7.07 8.06
N GLU A 70 1.14 -6.75 7.09
CA GLU A 70 1.76 -7.73 6.17
C GLU A 70 3.21 -8.08 6.55
N GLY A 71 3.79 -7.35 7.51
CA GLY A 71 5.14 -7.59 8.02
C GLY A 71 6.21 -6.77 7.31
N TYR A 72 7.47 -7.22 7.39
CA TYR A 72 8.64 -6.51 6.90
C TYR A 72 9.37 -7.34 5.83
N PRO A 73 9.02 -7.20 4.54
CA PRO A 73 9.42 -8.16 3.51
C PRO A 73 10.86 -7.99 3.01
N GLY A 74 11.47 -6.82 3.21
CA GLY A 74 12.85 -6.53 2.81
C GLY A 74 13.88 -6.86 3.89
N LEU A 75 15.16 -6.77 3.52
CA LEU A 75 16.30 -6.90 4.44
C LEU A 75 16.98 -5.55 4.73
N LEU A 76 16.49 -4.47 4.10
CA LEU A 76 17.03 -3.13 4.31
C LEU A 76 16.72 -2.66 5.74
N PRO A 77 17.61 -1.89 6.40
CA PRO A 77 17.31 -1.31 7.69
C PRO A 77 16.12 -0.34 7.64
N PRO A 78 15.30 -0.23 8.71
CA PRO A 78 14.18 0.71 8.80
C PRO A 78 14.48 2.13 8.32
N ALA A 79 15.59 2.71 8.76
CA ALA A 79 16.00 4.06 8.36
C ALA A 79 16.22 4.18 6.84
N ILE A 80 16.77 3.15 6.21
CA ILE A 80 16.98 3.11 4.75
C ILE A 80 15.64 2.99 4.02
N VAL A 81 14.73 2.15 4.51
CA VAL A 81 13.38 2.01 3.93
C VAL A 81 12.63 3.34 4.00
N MET A 82 12.67 4.04 5.14
CA MET A 82 12.05 5.36 5.30
C MET A 82 12.68 6.42 4.40
N HIS A 83 14.01 6.45 4.31
CA HIS A 83 14.71 7.36 3.41
C HIS A 83 14.29 7.12 1.95
N ARG A 84 14.33 5.86 1.49
CA ARG A 84 13.91 5.48 0.13
C ARG A 84 12.45 5.87 -0.14
N ALA A 85 11.54 5.56 0.78
CA ALA A 85 10.14 5.94 0.66
C ALA A 85 9.98 7.45 0.41
N ARG A 86 10.67 8.31 1.19
CA ARG A 86 10.59 9.77 1.06
C ARG A 86 11.23 10.32 -0.23
N LEU A 87 12.15 9.60 -0.87
CA LEU A 87 12.68 9.98 -2.20
C LEU A 87 11.61 9.97 -3.30
N LYS A 88 10.43 9.38 -3.03
CA LYS A 88 9.29 9.38 -3.97
C LYS A 88 8.38 10.59 -3.84
N ARG A 89 8.70 11.54 -2.95
CA ARG A 89 8.03 12.84 -2.89
C ARG A 89 8.10 13.55 -4.23
N GLY A 90 6.95 14.04 -4.72
CA GLY A 90 6.83 14.73 -6.00
C GLY A 90 6.71 13.80 -7.22
N GLN A 91 6.87 12.49 -7.07
CA GLN A 91 6.59 11.55 -8.15
C GLN A 91 5.07 11.38 -8.32
N ALA A 92 4.58 11.48 -9.56
CA ALA A 92 3.17 11.27 -9.89
C ALA A 92 2.77 9.79 -9.80
N TYR A 93 1.52 9.56 -9.37
CA TYR A 93 0.92 8.23 -9.34
C TYR A 93 0.60 7.72 -10.75
N SER A 94 0.96 6.46 -11.04
CA SER A 94 0.53 5.74 -12.25
C SER A 94 0.01 4.36 -11.87
N TRP A 95 -1.21 4.04 -12.29
CA TRP A 95 -1.80 2.71 -12.05
C TRP A 95 -0.98 1.58 -12.68
N VAL A 96 -0.29 1.88 -13.79
CA VAL A 96 0.44 0.90 -14.59
C VAL A 96 1.93 0.90 -14.27
N ASP A 97 2.54 2.09 -14.11
CA ASP A 97 4.00 2.21 -14.00
C ASP A 97 4.49 2.24 -12.55
N PHE A 98 3.80 3.00 -11.68
CA PHE A 98 4.25 3.22 -10.30
C PHE A 98 3.07 3.56 -9.38
N ASN A 99 2.56 2.51 -8.73
CA ASN A 99 1.40 2.53 -7.84
C ASN A 99 1.83 2.24 -6.38
N CYS A 100 0.86 1.95 -5.51
CA CYS A 100 1.13 1.67 -4.09
C CYS A 100 1.98 0.41 -3.85
N GLU A 101 1.79 -0.67 -4.61
CA GLU A 101 2.58 -1.91 -4.47
C GLU A 101 4.03 -1.68 -4.93
N HIS A 102 4.16 -1.03 -6.08
CA HIS A 102 5.44 -0.57 -6.62
C HIS A 102 6.22 0.27 -5.61
N PHE A 103 5.55 1.19 -4.91
CA PHE A 103 6.16 2.00 -3.87
C PHE A 103 6.70 1.17 -2.70
N VAL A 104 5.94 0.22 -2.17
CA VAL A 104 6.39 -0.64 -1.07
C VAL A 104 7.61 -1.48 -1.48
N HIS A 105 7.56 -2.10 -2.66
CA HIS A 105 8.68 -2.87 -3.20
C HIS A 105 9.93 -2.00 -3.38
N TYR A 106 9.75 -0.81 -3.97
CA TYR A 106 10.83 0.15 -4.12
C TYR A 106 11.45 0.54 -2.77
N ALA A 107 10.64 0.87 -1.76
CA ALA A 107 11.13 1.26 -0.44
C ALA A 107 11.95 0.14 0.21
N HIS A 108 11.51 -1.11 0.07
CA HIS A 108 12.21 -2.30 0.59
C HIS A 108 13.36 -2.81 -0.29
N GLY A 109 13.62 -2.21 -1.46
CA GLY A 109 14.66 -2.67 -2.38
C GLY A 109 14.35 -4.01 -3.04
N LEU A 110 13.07 -4.36 -3.13
CA LEU A 110 12.59 -5.61 -3.72
C LEU A 110 12.35 -5.43 -5.23
N PRO A 111 12.40 -6.52 -6.02
CA PRO A 111 12.02 -6.48 -7.43
C PRO A 111 10.59 -5.96 -7.61
N MET A 112 10.38 -5.03 -8.53
CA MET A 112 9.06 -4.46 -8.82
C MET A 112 8.15 -5.54 -9.39
N LYS A 113 7.19 -6.00 -8.60
CA LYS A 113 6.12 -6.91 -9.01
C LYS A 113 4.81 -6.23 -8.61
N SER A 114 3.87 -6.07 -9.55
CA SER A 114 2.49 -5.68 -9.20
C SER A 114 1.55 -6.88 -9.37
N PRO A 115 1.24 -7.59 -8.26
CA PRO A 115 0.17 -8.58 -8.24
C PRO A 115 -1.18 -8.05 -8.72
N GLN A 116 -1.53 -6.79 -8.41
CA GLN A 116 -2.86 -6.24 -8.71
C GLN A 116 -3.12 -6.07 -10.21
N LEU A 117 -2.15 -5.58 -10.99
CA LEU A 117 -2.29 -5.51 -12.45
C LEU A 117 -2.43 -6.90 -13.08
N ARG A 118 -1.78 -7.91 -12.49
CA ARG A 118 -1.89 -9.29 -12.96
C ARG A 118 -3.32 -9.81 -12.80
N GLN A 119 -4.01 -9.49 -11.71
CA GLN A 119 -5.38 -9.93 -11.46
C GLN A 119 -6.39 -9.33 -12.46
N TRP A 120 -6.27 -8.04 -12.79
CA TRP A 120 -7.16 -7.39 -13.77
C TRP A 120 -6.92 -7.86 -15.22
N ALA A 121 -5.66 -8.13 -15.59
CA ALA A 121 -5.34 -8.68 -16.90
C ALA A 121 -6.01 -10.05 -17.13
N PHE A 122 -6.04 -10.91 -16.11
CA PHE A 122 -6.76 -12.19 -16.19
C PHE A 122 -8.28 -12.01 -16.31
N LEU A 123 -8.90 -11.12 -15.52
CA LEU A 123 -10.34 -10.88 -15.59
C LEU A 123 -10.79 -10.31 -16.95
N GLY A 124 -10.01 -9.38 -17.53
CA GLY A 124 -10.28 -8.85 -18.87
C GLY A 124 -10.30 -9.94 -19.94
N SER A 125 -9.33 -10.87 -19.90
CA SER A 125 -9.27 -11.97 -20.87
C SER A 125 -10.46 -12.94 -20.78
N VAL A 126 -10.94 -13.23 -19.57
CA VAL A 126 -12.11 -14.11 -19.35
C VAL A 126 -13.39 -13.45 -19.85
N LEU A 127 -13.58 -12.15 -19.60
CA LEU A 127 -14.75 -11.42 -20.08
C LEU A 127 -14.80 -11.39 -21.62
N SER A 128 -13.66 -11.16 -22.27
CA SER A 128 -13.55 -11.18 -23.73
C SER A 128 -13.87 -12.54 -24.33
N LEU A 129 -13.42 -13.64 -23.71
CA LEU A 129 -13.73 -15.00 -24.14
C LEU A 129 -15.22 -15.33 -24.01
N LEU A 130 -15.87 -14.91 -22.91
CA LEU A 130 -17.31 -15.14 -22.70
C LEU A 130 -18.18 -14.35 -23.69
N VAL A 131 -17.83 -13.08 -23.98
CA VAL A 131 -18.55 -12.28 -24.99
C VAL A 131 -18.37 -12.87 -26.39
N PHE A 132 -17.19 -13.39 -26.71
CA PHE A 132 -16.94 -14.03 -28.00
C PHE A 132 -17.71 -15.36 -28.13
N ALA A 133 -17.73 -16.19 -27.09
CA ALA A 133 -18.48 -17.45 -27.07
C ALA A 133 -20.01 -17.25 -27.10
N ALA A 134 -20.52 -16.15 -26.54
CA ALA A 134 -21.95 -15.82 -26.59
C ALA A 134 -22.40 -15.21 -27.93
N ARG A 135 -21.48 -14.95 -28.87
CA ARG A 135 -21.75 -14.42 -30.21
C ARG A 135 -21.53 -15.43 -31.34
N VAL A 136 -21.22 -16.68 -31.01
CA VAL A 136 -21.15 -17.84 -31.92
C VAL A 136 -22.38 -18.70 -31.68
#